data_AF-A0A920Q944-F1
#
_entry.id   AF-A0A920Q944-F1
#
_cell.length_a   1.000
_cell.length_b   1.000
_cell.length_c   1.000
_cell.angle_alpha   90.00
_cell.angle_beta   90.00
_cell.angle_gamma   90.00
#
_symmetry.space_group_name_H-M   'P 1'
#
loop_
_entity.id
_entity.type
_entity.pdbx_description
1 polymer ?
#
loop_
_entity_poly.entity_id
_entity_poly.type
_entity_poly.pdbx_seq_one_letter_code
_entity_poly.pdbx_strand_id
1 'polypeptide(L)'
;MKIENLVGSDRHVFVTSGDWNKDGRKDILLGSRTGEIYAFENRADKGTDWYRIKFPSLQKNKRNFSAPVLSDIDGDGDLDIICGNRNGRIEWLLNHGTDIKPEWIYTI
;
A
#
# COMPACT_ATOMS: atom_id res chain seq x y z
N MET A 1 15.03 3.00 8.35
CA MET A 1 14.77 2.80 9.78
C MET A 1 13.97 1.52 9.90
N LYS A 2 14.45 0.55 10.70
CA LYS A 2 13.71 -0.66 11.06
C LYS A 2 12.51 -0.28 11.94
N ILE A 3 11.33 -0.85 11.67
CA ILE A 3 10.10 -0.52 12.37
C ILE A 3 9.51 -1.79 12.99
N GLU A 4 9.54 -1.89 14.31
CA GLU A 4 8.89 -2.99 15.05
C GLU A 4 7.45 -2.64 15.47
N ASN A 5 7.12 -1.34 15.50
CA ASN A 5 5.77 -0.81 15.70
C ASN A 5 5.35 -0.02 14.47
N LEU A 6 4.44 -0.56 13.67
CA LEU A 6 3.94 0.07 12.45
C LEU A 6 2.96 1.20 12.80
N VAL A 7 3.51 2.38 13.12
CA VAL A 7 2.72 3.58 13.39
C VAL A 7 2.58 4.41 12.13
N GLY A 8 1.33 4.56 11.67
CA GLY A 8 0.94 5.70 10.85
C GLY A 8 0.93 6.97 11.72
N SER A 9 1.22 8.13 11.15
CA SER A 9 1.19 9.42 11.89
C SER A 9 -0.22 9.96 12.14
N ASP A 10 -1.28 9.17 11.91
CA ASP A 10 -2.68 9.57 12.07
C ASP A 10 -3.56 8.43 12.62
N ARG A 11 -4.75 8.76 13.15
CA ARG A 11 -5.71 7.79 13.71
C ARG A 11 -6.54 7.13 12.58
N HIS A 12 -7.02 5.92 12.84
CA HIS A 12 -7.68 4.95 11.93
C HIS A 12 -6.67 4.18 11.09
N VAL A 13 -6.56 2.89 11.38
CA VAL A 13 -5.66 1.94 10.72
C VAL A 13 -6.50 0.89 10.02
N PHE A 14 -6.55 0.95 8.70
CA PHE A 14 -6.93 -0.19 7.88
C PHE A 14 -5.64 -0.85 7.43
N VAL A 15 -5.46 -2.13 7.76
CA VAL A 15 -4.27 -2.88 7.40
C VAL A 15 -4.62 -3.88 6.30
N THR A 16 -3.76 -3.95 5.28
CA THR A 16 -3.75 -5.03 4.30
C THR A 16 -2.32 -5.51 4.10
N SER A 17 -2.17 -6.75 3.65
CA SER A 17 -0.87 -7.34 3.35
C SER A 17 -0.88 -8.06 2.01
N GLY A 18 0.22 -7.99 1.29
CA GLY A 18 0.42 -8.63 -0.01
C GLY A 18 1.90 -8.60 -0.35
N ASP A 19 2.37 -9.53 -1.16
CA ASP A 19 3.76 -9.54 -1.65
C ASP A 19 3.78 -8.65 -2.90
N TRP A 20 3.84 -7.32 -2.70
CA TRP A 20 3.67 -6.39 -3.82
C TRP A 20 4.91 -6.30 -4.69
N ASN A 21 6.07 -6.72 -4.15
CA ASN A 21 7.33 -6.68 -4.89
C ASN A 21 7.79 -8.07 -5.39
N LYS A 22 6.95 -9.10 -5.23
CA LYS A 22 7.18 -10.52 -5.58
C LYS A 22 8.50 -11.08 -5.05
N ASP A 23 8.94 -10.62 -3.90
CA ASP A 23 10.18 -11.09 -3.28
C ASP A 23 9.98 -12.34 -2.40
N GLY A 24 8.74 -12.84 -2.34
CA GLY A 24 8.33 -14.00 -1.55
C GLY A 24 7.96 -13.65 -0.11
N ARG A 25 8.02 -12.38 0.29
CA ARG A 25 7.67 -11.91 1.63
C ARG A 25 6.42 -11.07 1.54
N LYS A 26 5.48 -11.29 2.46
CA LYS A 26 4.31 -10.41 2.55
C LYS A 26 4.77 -9.05 3.03
N ASP A 27 4.25 -8.03 2.37
CA ASP A 27 4.41 -6.64 2.73
C ASP A 27 3.14 -6.03 3.36
N ILE A 28 3.17 -4.79 3.87
CA ILE A 28 2.02 -4.15 4.57
C ILE A 28 1.69 -2.75 4.04
N LEU A 29 0.42 -2.54 3.67
CA LEU A 29 -0.15 -1.21 3.50
C LEU A 29 -1.02 -0.85 4.70
N LEU A 30 -0.90 0.39 5.17
CA LEU A 30 -1.70 0.95 6.24
C LEU A 30 -2.41 2.21 5.76
N GLY A 31 -3.73 2.14 5.65
CA GLY A 31 -4.59 3.28 5.39
C GLY A 31 -4.70 4.21 6.59
N SER A 32 -5.01 5.49 6.33
CA SER A 32 -5.04 6.55 7.33
C SER A 32 -6.21 7.51 7.13
N ARG A 33 -6.59 8.23 8.19
CA ARG A 33 -7.62 9.28 8.11
C ARG A 33 -7.27 10.38 7.11
N THR A 34 -6.00 10.76 6.94
CA THR A 34 -5.63 11.76 5.93
C THR A 34 -5.78 11.28 4.48
N GLY A 35 -6.02 9.99 4.25
CA GLY A 35 -5.99 9.38 2.92
C GLY A 35 -4.59 8.96 2.46
N GLU A 36 -3.53 9.32 3.18
CA GLU A 36 -2.20 8.72 2.98
C GLU A 36 -2.28 7.21 3.19
N ILE A 37 -1.57 6.44 2.38
CA ILE A 37 -1.35 5.01 2.57
C ILE A 37 0.13 4.82 2.89
N TYR A 38 0.42 4.28 4.07
CA TYR A 38 1.79 3.98 4.47
C TYR A 38 2.16 2.58 3.95
N ALA A 39 3.26 2.49 3.19
CA ALA A 39 3.80 1.23 2.72
C ALA A 39 5.00 0.80 3.56
N PHE A 40 5.03 -0.48 3.94
CA PHE A 40 6.10 -1.12 4.67
C PHE A 40 6.53 -2.41 3.98
N GLU A 41 7.78 -2.45 3.53
CA GLU A 41 8.40 -3.61 2.88
C GLU A 41 9.01 -4.54 3.94
N ASN A 42 8.77 -5.85 3.82
CA ASN A 42 9.43 -6.85 4.65
C ASN A 42 10.76 -7.26 4.03
N ARG A 43 11.84 -7.13 4.78
CA ARG A 43 13.20 -7.50 4.32
C ARG A 43 13.80 -8.68 5.07
N ALA A 44 13.02 -9.37 5.90
CA ALA A 44 13.52 -10.52 6.65
C ALA A 44 13.53 -11.79 5.81
N ASP A 45 14.63 -12.54 5.80
CA ASP A 45 14.68 -13.90 5.25
C ASP A 45 13.68 -14.84 5.96
N LYS A 46 13.46 -14.61 7.26
CA LYS A 46 12.48 -15.32 8.10
C LYS A 46 11.86 -14.35 9.10
N GLY A 47 10.53 -14.39 9.24
CA GLY A 47 9.81 -13.52 10.16
C GLY A 47 9.56 -12.13 9.56
N THR A 48 9.84 -11.08 10.32
CA THR A 48 9.48 -9.70 9.96
C THR A 48 10.62 -8.72 10.21
N ASP A 49 10.95 -7.91 9.20
CA ASP A 49 11.87 -6.78 9.31
C ASP A 49 11.40 -5.64 8.40
N TRP A 50 10.61 -4.71 8.98
CA TRP A 50 9.82 -3.75 8.22
C TRP A 50 10.54 -2.43 7.96
N TYR A 51 10.51 -1.98 6.71
CA TYR A 51 11.04 -0.70 6.28
C TYR A 51 9.95 0.14 5.62
N ARG A 52 9.76 1.38 6.09
CA ARG A 52 8.82 2.30 5.44
C ARG A 52 9.34 2.73 4.07
N ILE A 53 8.52 2.49 3.05
CA ILE A 53 8.74 2.95 1.67
C ILE A 53 7.75 4.08 1.37
N LYS A 54 8.19 5.05 0.56
CA LYS A 54 7.35 6.18 0.15
C LYS A 54 7.10 6.12 -1.33
N PHE A 55 5.83 6.06 -1.70
CA PHE A 55 5.38 6.16 -3.07
C PHE A 55 4.69 7.51 -3.28
N PRO A 56 4.99 8.24 -4.35
CA PRO A 56 4.34 9.52 -4.64
C PRO A 56 2.81 9.42 -4.69
N SER A 57 2.28 8.34 -5.26
CA SER A 57 0.85 8.10 -5.40
C SER A 57 0.13 7.77 -4.10
N LEU A 58 0.85 7.37 -3.05
CA LEU A 58 0.27 7.00 -1.76
C LEU A 58 0.29 8.14 -0.72
N GLN A 59 0.79 9.31 -1.11
CA GLN A 59 0.80 10.48 -0.23
C GLN A 59 -0.61 10.97 0.09
N LYS A 60 -0.71 11.78 1.15
CA LYS A 60 -1.95 12.45 1.56
C LYS A 60 -2.63 13.13 0.36
N ASN A 61 -3.92 12.83 0.18
CA ASN A 61 -4.73 13.34 -0.92
C ASN A 61 -6.16 13.69 -0.43
N LYS A 62 -7.14 13.82 -1.35
CA LYS A 62 -8.54 14.15 -1.01
C LYS A 62 -9.41 12.94 -0.63
N ARG A 63 -8.85 11.72 -0.68
CA ARG A 63 -9.54 10.46 -0.41
C ARG A 63 -10.20 10.50 0.98
N ASN A 64 -9.42 10.85 2.01
CA ASN A 64 -9.78 10.79 3.43
C ASN A 64 -10.24 9.40 3.90
N PHE A 65 -9.65 8.89 4.98
CA PHE A 65 -9.90 7.53 5.51
C PHE A 65 -9.66 6.45 4.45
N SER A 66 -8.42 6.32 3.99
CA SER A 66 -8.04 5.28 3.04
C SER A 66 -8.25 3.89 3.65
N ALA A 67 -8.87 3.00 2.89
CA ALA A 67 -9.04 1.59 3.21
C ALA A 67 -8.54 0.75 2.03
N PRO A 68 -7.21 0.57 1.91
CA PRO A 68 -6.60 -0.12 0.78
C PRO A 68 -6.75 -1.64 0.88
N VAL A 69 -6.85 -2.29 -0.27
CA VAL A 69 -6.64 -3.72 -0.49
C VAL A 69 -5.68 -3.90 -1.65
N LEU A 70 -4.98 -5.03 -1.69
CA LEU A 70 -4.09 -5.41 -2.78
C LEU A 70 -4.73 -6.51 -3.61
N SER A 71 -4.78 -6.33 -4.92
CA SER A 71 -5.32 -7.32 -5.87
C SER A 71 -4.79 -7.03 -7.26
N ASP A 72 -4.48 -8.06 -8.02
CA ASP A 72 -4.30 -7.97 -9.48
C ASP A 72 -5.68 -7.72 -10.11
N ILE A 73 -6.01 -6.47 -10.46
CA ILE A 73 -7.35 -6.12 -10.98
C ILE A 73 -7.39 -6.10 -12.51
N ASP A 74 -6.27 -5.85 -13.17
CA ASP A 74 -6.19 -5.81 -14.63
C ASP A 74 -5.67 -7.10 -15.26
N GLY A 75 -5.20 -8.06 -14.46
CA GLY A 75 -4.82 -9.40 -14.87
C GLY A 75 -3.43 -9.50 -15.46
N ASP A 76 -2.56 -8.52 -15.22
CA ASP A 76 -1.17 -8.53 -15.72
C ASP A 76 -0.20 -9.28 -14.80
N GLY A 77 -0.69 -9.72 -13.63
CA GLY A 77 0.02 -10.55 -12.68
C GLY A 77 0.77 -9.77 -11.61
N ASP A 78 0.71 -8.44 -11.56
CA ASP A 78 1.21 -7.65 -10.45
C ASP A 78 0.08 -7.19 -9.50
N LEU A 79 0.44 -6.65 -8.32
CA LEU A 79 -0.57 -6.24 -7.34
C LEU A 79 -0.90 -4.75 -7.45
N ASP A 80 -2.15 -4.46 -7.78
CA ASP A 80 -2.73 -3.13 -7.74
C ASP A 80 -3.26 -2.76 -6.35
N ILE A 81 -3.54 -1.46 -6.16
CA ILE A 81 -4.18 -0.97 -4.95
C ILE A 81 -5.61 -0.53 -5.26
N ILE A 82 -6.59 -1.20 -4.67
CA ILE A 82 -7.99 -0.74 -4.66
C ILE A 82 -8.25 -0.13 -3.30
N CYS A 83 -8.81 1.07 -3.23
CA CYS A 83 -8.92 1.78 -1.97
C CYS A 83 -10.21 2.58 -1.87
N GLY A 84 -11.02 2.17 -0.89
CA GLY A 84 -12.23 2.87 -0.48
C GLY A 84 -11.91 4.11 0.35
N ASN A 85 -12.91 4.98 0.49
CA ASN A 85 -12.77 6.22 1.23
C ASN A 85 -14.06 6.69 1.94
N ARG A 86 -13.95 7.69 2.83
CA ARG A 86 -15.11 8.19 3.61
C ARG A 86 -16.24 8.76 2.74
N ASN A 87 -15.95 9.15 1.50
CA ASN A 87 -16.96 9.68 0.58
C ASN A 87 -17.70 8.57 -0.18
N GLY A 88 -17.45 7.29 0.14
CA GLY A 88 -18.07 6.15 -0.54
C GLY A 88 -17.54 5.93 -1.96
N ARG A 89 -16.41 6.55 -2.31
CA ARG A 89 -15.76 6.34 -3.62
C ARG A 89 -14.69 5.26 -3.50
N ILE A 90 -14.52 4.54 -4.60
CA ILE A 90 -13.42 3.61 -4.82
C ILE A 90 -12.45 4.28 -5.79
N GLU A 91 -11.16 4.22 -5.45
CA GLU A 91 -10.06 4.61 -6.31
C GLU A 91 -9.18 3.35 -6.48
N TRP A 92 -8.81 3.00 -7.71
CA TRP A 92 -7.78 2.00 -7.96
C TRP A 92 -6.51 2.66 -8.50
N LEU A 93 -5.37 2.10 -8.13
CA LEU A 93 -4.07 2.53 -8.60
C LEU A 93 -3.42 1.31 -9.24
N LEU A 94 -3.31 1.34 -10.57
CA LEU A 94 -2.68 0.27 -11.31
C LEU A 94 -1.18 0.32 -11.09
N ASN A 95 -0.58 -0.84 -10.88
CA ASN A 95 0.85 -0.96 -10.93
C ASN A 95 1.28 -1.11 -12.39
N HIS A 96 2.10 -0.19 -12.86
CA HIS A 96 2.70 -0.26 -14.21
C HIS A 96 4.22 -0.36 -14.12
N GLY A 97 4.71 -0.72 -12.94
CA GLY A 97 6.12 -0.87 -12.66
C GLY A 97 6.61 -2.25 -13.07
N THR A 98 7.54 -2.76 -12.27
CA THR A 98 7.99 -4.15 -12.38
C THR A 98 7.71 -4.84 -11.06
N ASP A 99 7.77 -6.17 -11.09
CA ASP A 99 7.71 -7.01 -9.89
C ASP A 99 8.56 -6.44 -8.75
N ILE A 100 9.81 -6.07 -8.96
CA ILE A 100 10.71 -5.63 -7.87
C ILE A 100 10.55 -4.13 -7.54
N LYS A 101 9.96 -3.35 -8.44
CA LYS A 101 9.82 -1.90 -8.32
C LYS A 101 8.41 -1.48 -8.77
N PRO A 102 7.43 -1.55 -7.86
CA PRO A 102 6.07 -1.11 -8.15
C PRO A 102 6.02 0.37 -8.52
N GLU A 103 5.20 0.70 -9.51
CA GLU A 103 4.87 2.07 -9.90
C GLU A 103 3.35 2.21 -9.98
N TRP A 104 2.73 2.46 -8.82
CA TRP A 104 1.29 2.70 -8.75
C TRP A 104 0.90 4.07 -9.28
N ILE A 105 0.03 4.09 -10.29
CA ILE A 105 -0.44 5.30 -10.97
C ILE A 105 -1.95 5.46 -10.76
N TYR A 106 -2.42 6.69 -10.54
CA TYR A 106 -3.84 6.98 -10.51
C TYR A 106 -4.43 6.85 -11.91
N THR A 107 -5.48 6.03 -12.04
CA THR A 107 -6.32 6.02 -13.24
C THR A 107 -7.50 6.98 -13.01
N ILE A 108 -7.77 7.83 -14.00
CA ILE A 108 -8.86 8.84 -13.98
C ILE A 108 -10.16 8.24 -14.51
#